data_AF-A0A1R3UYV6-F1
#
_entry.id   AF-A0A1R3UYV6-F1
#
_cell.length_a   1.000
_cell.length_b   1.000
_cell.length_c   1.000
_cell.angle_alpha   90.00
_cell.angle_beta   90.00
_cell.angle_gamma   90.00
#
_symmetry.space_group_name_H-M   'P 1'
#
loop_
_entity.id
_entity.type
_entity.pdbx_description
1 polymer ?
#
loop_
_entity_poly.entity_id
_entity_poly.type
_entity_poly.pdbx_seq_one_letter_code
_entity_poly.pdbx_strand_id
1 'polypeptide(L)'
;MKKFLRNHRRLRNRLASAPLLESLEVIHAYMVFFQFGTPLPAWIKPIENFETRDKIELGLFEWELDILCRELLRYASRWGTRNFAHWDGLADAINHMKEIHGDVQNAYSDILDTKIMSEVFRIQNQQFPWQTKPSSRWLVRYLKIFGMKELDEMIVQKVGLPIEKILRIGMAFFAIYMKNFSQSIPIKVDNNFATAEEMSTFVMHFSSQFWNLFEEAESTGSMGEDFIYVRNPLVVKPLILHDLNGSVELVCPVPNYLIRRVSEGLYYEICALPNFSEFFGPAFQSYVGEMFEAANRAGTFGITPEVTYISGGSPKHTIDWIVSDKTAHLFVECKTKRITYLAKTKILDSYSLDADVKEFGKAVAQTYKSLQAALDGEHPLWKNDNTPIYPIVVMLEDFYAVGLYEPIRKVAVENLEKSGIDTKLMEQYPFTLTSVWDLELAVLIMSDVGIETFMGKKVDGESKEWDLQVYTMNNFKDKLRGLNGSLFPKEMDRIFSGLAETKSDEAVANS
;
A
#
# COMPACT_ATOMS: atom_id res chain seq x y z
N MET A 1 4.14 19.39 26.67
CA MET A 1 2.67 19.26 26.80
C MET A 1 1.87 20.58 26.83
N LYS A 2 2.13 21.55 27.74
CA LYS A 2 1.34 22.83 27.77
C LYS A 2 1.39 23.62 26.45
N LYS A 3 2.56 23.66 25.79
CA LYS A 3 2.76 24.33 24.50
C LYS A 3 1.93 23.68 23.37
N PHE A 4 2.00 22.34 23.28
CA PHE A 4 1.17 21.51 22.40
C PHE A 4 -0.33 21.84 22.55
N LEU A 5 -0.89 21.77 23.76
CA LEU A 5 -2.32 22.02 23.98
C LEU A 5 -2.76 23.42 23.55
N ARG A 6 -1.88 24.42 23.75
CA ARG A 6 -2.13 25.79 23.30
C ARG A 6 -2.15 25.89 21.78
N ASN A 7 -1.18 25.28 21.10
CA ASN A 7 -1.07 25.32 19.65
C ASN A 7 -2.17 24.49 18.97
N HIS A 8 -2.55 23.34 19.53
CA HIS A 8 -3.71 22.57 19.10
C HIS A 8 -5.02 23.37 19.21
N ARG A 9 -5.24 24.07 20.33
CA ARG A 9 -6.41 24.96 20.47
C ARG A 9 -6.43 26.06 19.40
N ARG A 10 -5.28 26.62 19.05
CA ARG A 10 -5.17 27.62 17.98
C ARG A 10 -5.54 27.02 16.63
N LEU A 11 -5.03 25.84 16.29
CA LEU A 11 -5.41 25.14 15.07
C LEU A 11 -6.92 24.88 15.03
N ARG A 12 -7.49 24.29 16.09
CA ARG A 12 -8.94 24.05 16.18
C ARG A 12 -9.75 25.33 15.91
N ASN A 13 -9.41 26.44 16.56
CA ASN A 13 -10.13 27.70 16.39
C ASN A 13 -10.00 28.24 14.95
N ARG A 14 -8.84 28.03 14.31
CA ARG A 14 -8.64 28.38 12.90
C ARG A 14 -9.54 27.52 12.00
N LEU A 15 -9.52 26.20 12.17
CA LEU A 15 -10.32 25.28 11.37
C LEU A 15 -11.83 25.49 11.57
N ALA A 16 -12.28 25.85 12.77
CA ALA A 16 -13.68 26.19 13.05
C ALA A 16 -14.23 27.41 12.29
N SER A 17 -13.38 28.17 11.61
CA SER A 17 -13.77 29.26 10.71
C SER A 17 -13.71 28.90 9.23
N ALA A 18 -13.27 27.68 8.89
CA ALA A 18 -13.14 27.19 7.53
C ALA A 18 -14.43 26.45 7.13
N PRO A 19 -15.02 26.77 5.95
CA PRO A 19 -16.16 26.05 5.44
C PRO A 19 -15.71 24.66 4.95
N LEU A 20 -16.34 23.62 5.49
CA LEU A 20 -15.85 22.24 5.38
C LEU A 20 -15.72 21.76 3.93
N LEU A 21 -16.79 21.88 3.13
CA LEU A 21 -16.82 21.27 1.79
C LEU A 21 -15.78 21.91 0.87
N GLU A 22 -15.73 23.23 0.85
CA GLU A 22 -14.79 24.03 0.08
C GLU A 22 -13.36 23.76 0.53
N SER A 23 -13.14 23.54 1.84
CA SER A 23 -11.83 23.15 2.36
C SER A 23 -11.44 21.74 1.91
N LEU A 24 -12.37 20.78 1.92
CA LEU A 24 -12.14 19.42 1.41
C LEU A 24 -11.91 19.40 -0.11
N GLU A 25 -12.57 20.29 -0.86
CA GLU A 25 -12.35 20.46 -2.29
C GLU A 25 -10.93 20.99 -2.59
N VAL A 26 -10.42 21.90 -1.75
CA VAL A 26 -9.02 22.32 -1.82
C VAL A 26 -8.08 21.14 -1.56
N ILE A 27 -8.33 20.35 -0.52
CA ILE A 27 -7.52 19.14 -0.24
C ILE A 27 -7.52 18.21 -1.44
N HIS A 28 -8.69 17.94 -2.02
CA HIS A 28 -8.85 17.12 -3.22
C HIS A 28 -8.00 17.64 -4.38
N ALA A 29 -8.09 18.93 -4.70
CA ALA A 29 -7.33 19.53 -5.79
C ALA A 29 -5.81 19.33 -5.63
N TYR A 30 -5.27 19.58 -4.43
CA TYR A 30 -3.85 19.37 -4.17
C TYR A 30 -3.45 17.89 -4.15
N MET A 31 -4.29 17.00 -3.59
CA MET A 31 -4.04 15.55 -3.59
C MET A 31 -3.95 15.02 -5.02
N VAL A 32 -4.91 15.39 -5.87
CA VAL A 32 -4.93 14.94 -7.28
C VAL A 32 -3.73 15.53 -8.05
N PHE A 33 -3.38 16.80 -7.81
CA PHE A 33 -2.17 17.41 -8.38
C PHE A 33 -0.90 16.65 -7.98
N PHE A 34 -0.67 16.43 -6.68
CA PHE A 34 0.58 15.81 -6.22
C PHE A 34 0.70 14.33 -6.61
N GLN A 35 -0.41 13.59 -6.58
CA GLN A 35 -0.38 12.16 -6.84
C GLN A 35 -0.43 11.84 -8.34
N PHE A 36 -1.10 12.65 -9.16
CA PHE A 36 -1.38 12.29 -10.55
C PHE A 36 -1.00 13.36 -11.57
N GLY A 37 -0.59 14.56 -11.13
CA GLY A 37 -0.19 15.65 -12.02
C GLY A 37 -1.37 16.34 -12.71
N THR A 38 -2.58 16.20 -12.20
CA THR A 38 -3.73 16.96 -12.71
C THR A 38 -3.52 18.44 -12.40
N PRO A 39 -3.65 19.36 -13.37
CA PRO A 39 -3.50 20.80 -13.12
C PRO A 39 -4.43 21.30 -12.01
N LEU A 40 -3.95 22.24 -11.21
CA LEU A 40 -4.80 22.88 -10.20
C LEU A 40 -5.93 23.67 -10.88
N PRO A 41 -7.17 23.61 -10.36
CA PRO A 41 -8.26 24.43 -10.86
C PRO A 41 -7.95 25.92 -10.78
N ALA A 42 -8.46 26.72 -11.72
CA ALA A 42 -8.18 28.16 -11.82
C ALA A 42 -8.60 28.98 -10.58
N TRP A 43 -9.51 28.46 -9.77
CA TRP A 43 -9.97 29.09 -8.52
C TRP A 43 -9.02 28.86 -7.34
N ILE A 44 -8.13 27.86 -7.42
CA ILE A 44 -6.99 27.72 -6.50
C ILE A 44 -5.96 28.80 -6.85
N LYS A 45 -5.49 29.52 -5.84
CA LYS A 45 -4.48 30.58 -5.93
C LYS A 45 -3.21 30.14 -5.20
N PRO A 46 -2.37 29.31 -5.84
CA PRO A 46 -1.10 28.88 -5.25
C PRO A 46 -0.08 30.03 -5.32
N ILE A 47 1.10 29.84 -4.74
CA ILE A 47 2.22 30.79 -4.93
C ILE A 47 2.68 30.85 -6.39
N GLU A 48 3.39 31.92 -6.73
CA GLU A 48 4.04 32.05 -8.03
C GLU A 48 5.02 30.88 -8.28
N ASN A 49 4.99 30.35 -9.51
CA ASN A 49 5.81 29.24 -9.96
C ASN A 49 5.56 27.93 -9.19
N PHE A 50 4.37 27.74 -8.59
CA PHE A 50 4.03 26.55 -7.81
C PHE A 50 4.27 25.24 -8.58
N GLU A 51 3.81 25.17 -9.84
CA GLU A 51 3.90 23.94 -10.65
C GLU A 51 5.34 23.57 -11.05
N THR A 52 6.26 24.52 -11.01
CA THR A 52 7.68 24.29 -11.35
C THR A 52 8.56 24.02 -10.14
N ARG A 53 8.06 24.26 -8.92
CA ARG A 53 8.78 23.99 -7.68
C ARG A 53 8.63 22.53 -7.29
N ASP A 54 9.68 21.97 -6.71
CA ASP A 54 9.55 20.64 -6.13
C ASP A 54 8.82 20.69 -4.76
N LYS A 55 8.36 19.53 -4.28
CA LYS A 55 7.60 19.44 -3.03
C LYS A 55 8.40 19.88 -1.80
N ILE A 56 9.72 19.76 -1.83
CA ILE A 56 10.61 20.16 -0.73
C ILE A 56 10.64 21.69 -0.64
N GLU A 57 10.78 22.36 -1.78
CA GLU A 57 10.71 23.82 -1.88
C GLU A 57 9.35 24.38 -1.47
N LEU A 58 8.27 23.68 -1.83
CA LEU A 58 6.90 24.02 -1.43
C LEU A 58 6.65 23.81 0.06
N GLY A 59 7.36 22.86 0.68
CA GLY A 59 7.12 22.44 2.05
C GLY A 59 5.69 21.96 2.26
N LEU A 60 5.11 21.26 1.29
CA LEU A 60 3.75 20.71 1.35
C LEU A 60 3.74 19.30 0.78
N PHE A 61 3.21 18.36 1.56
CA PHE A 61 3.18 16.94 1.20
C PHE A 61 1.81 16.30 1.43
N GLU A 62 1.54 15.20 0.74
CA GLU A 62 0.25 14.51 0.79
C GLU A 62 -0.12 14.00 2.19
N TRP A 63 0.83 13.49 2.97
CA TRP A 63 0.55 13.06 4.35
C TRP A 63 0.17 14.24 5.27
N GLU A 64 0.58 15.47 4.95
CA GLU A 64 0.18 16.66 5.70
C GLU A 64 -1.22 17.09 5.31
N LEU A 65 -1.56 17.01 4.02
CA LEU A 65 -2.92 17.21 3.53
C LEU A 65 -3.89 16.17 4.12
N ASP A 66 -3.45 14.93 4.33
CA ASP A 66 -4.23 13.89 5.00
C ASP A 66 -4.56 14.27 6.45
N ILE A 67 -3.55 14.69 7.22
CA ILE A 67 -3.75 15.15 8.59
C ILE A 67 -4.71 16.35 8.61
N LEU A 68 -4.52 17.33 7.71
CA LEU A 68 -5.42 18.47 7.61
C LEU A 68 -6.85 18.04 7.25
N CYS A 69 -7.02 17.09 6.33
CA CYS A 69 -8.31 16.53 5.96
C CYS A 69 -9.02 15.94 7.18
N ARG A 70 -8.33 15.13 7.98
CA ARG A 70 -8.86 14.56 9.23
C ARG A 70 -9.26 15.66 10.22
N GLU A 71 -8.40 16.65 10.43
CA GLU A 71 -8.69 17.73 11.39
C GLU A 71 -9.80 18.67 10.90
N LEU A 72 -9.96 18.84 9.58
CA LEU A 72 -11.11 19.52 8.97
C LEU A 72 -12.42 18.78 9.27
N LEU A 73 -12.46 17.45 9.12
CA LEU A 73 -13.65 16.66 9.47
C LEU A 73 -14.06 16.83 10.93
N ARG A 74 -13.09 17.07 11.84
CA ARG A 74 -13.32 17.26 13.27
C ARG A 74 -13.77 18.67 13.64
N TYR A 75 -13.17 19.69 13.02
CA TYR A 75 -13.27 21.04 13.53
C TYR A 75 -13.86 22.06 12.57
N ALA A 76 -13.93 21.77 11.28
CA ALA A 76 -14.49 22.71 10.31
C ALA A 76 -15.99 22.91 10.52
N SER A 77 -16.46 24.09 10.16
CA SER A 77 -17.86 24.45 10.22
C SER A 77 -18.54 24.22 8.88
N ARG A 78 -19.87 24.13 8.87
CA ARG A 78 -20.64 24.11 7.61
C ARG A 78 -20.43 25.40 6.79
N TRP A 79 -20.30 26.53 7.49
CA TRP A 79 -20.13 27.85 6.91
C TRP A 79 -18.94 28.54 7.56
N GLY A 80 -18.12 29.23 6.77
CA GLY A 80 -16.88 29.83 7.27
C GLY A 80 -16.42 30.97 6.38
N THR A 81 -15.53 31.80 6.93
CA THR A 81 -14.93 32.95 6.24
C THR A 81 -13.49 32.67 5.82
N ARG A 82 -12.86 31.64 6.37
CA ARG A 82 -11.49 31.27 6.06
C ARG A 82 -11.44 30.54 4.72
N ASN A 83 -10.52 30.94 3.86
CA ASN A 83 -10.40 30.44 2.51
C ASN A 83 -9.06 29.72 2.32
N PHE A 84 -9.10 28.41 2.09
CA PHE A 84 -7.91 27.59 1.80
C PHE A 84 -7.54 27.51 0.32
N ALA A 85 -8.39 28.02 -0.58
CA ALA A 85 -8.04 28.12 -1.99
C ALA A 85 -6.86 29.09 -2.22
N HIS A 86 -6.66 30.05 -1.31
CA HIS A 86 -5.48 30.90 -1.30
C HIS A 86 -4.34 30.23 -0.53
N TRP A 87 -3.15 30.23 -1.11
CA TRP A 87 -1.95 29.62 -0.52
C TRP A 87 -1.72 30.04 0.93
N ASP A 88 -1.82 31.33 1.25
CA ASP A 88 -1.57 31.84 2.60
C ASP A 88 -2.47 31.17 3.65
N GLY A 89 -3.73 30.88 3.28
CA GLY A 89 -4.69 30.20 4.16
C GLY A 89 -4.32 28.73 4.40
N LEU A 90 -3.95 28.01 3.33
CA LEU A 90 -3.53 26.62 3.41
C LEU A 90 -2.19 26.48 4.16
N ALA A 91 -1.18 27.25 3.74
CA ALA A 91 0.16 27.25 4.33
C ALA A 91 0.12 27.62 5.81
N ASP A 92 -0.71 28.58 6.22
CA ASP A 92 -0.94 28.90 7.64
C ASP A 92 -1.42 27.67 8.43
N ALA A 93 -2.40 26.92 7.91
CA ALA A 93 -2.90 25.71 8.57
C ALA A 93 -1.83 24.60 8.67
N ILE A 94 -1.13 24.34 7.56
CA ILE A 94 -0.04 23.35 7.50
C ILE A 94 1.09 23.69 8.47
N ASN A 95 1.52 24.95 8.50
CA ASN A 95 2.58 25.40 9.40
C ASN A 95 2.18 25.26 10.88
N HIS A 96 0.92 25.54 11.24
CA HIS A 96 0.45 25.31 12.60
C HIS A 96 0.45 23.81 12.97
N MET A 97 0.12 22.91 12.03
CA MET A 97 0.24 21.48 12.27
C MET A 97 1.69 21.05 12.47
N LYS A 98 2.63 21.58 11.69
CA LYS A 98 4.08 21.35 11.86
C LYS A 98 4.59 21.83 13.21
N GLU A 99 4.13 22.99 13.67
CA GLU A 99 4.45 23.50 15.01
C GLU A 99 3.93 22.55 16.11
N ILE A 100 2.71 22.03 15.95
CA ILE A 100 2.13 21.04 16.88
C ILE A 100 2.97 19.77 16.88
N HIS A 101 3.35 19.26 15.70
CA HIS A 101 4.24 18.11 15.57
C HIS A 101 5.57 18.34 16.29
N GLY A 102 6.21 19.49 16.07
CA GLY A 102 7.44 19.86 16.76
C GLY A 102 7.26 19.96 18.28
N ASP A 103 6.10 20.43 18.76
CA ASP A 103 5.79 20.44 20.19
C ASP A 103 5.60 19.02 20.77
N VAL A 104 5.07 18.09 19.98
CA VAL A 104 5.00 16.67 20.35
C VAL A 104 6.40 16.08 20.42
N GLN A 105 7.22 16.23 19.38
CA GLN A 105 8.60 15.73 19.37
C GLN A 105 9.41 16.23 20.56
N ASN A 106 9.33 17.53 20.87
CA ASN A 106 9.99 18.11 22.05
C ASN A 106 9.43 17.58 23.38
N ALA A 107 8.14 17.22 23.44
CA ALA A 107 7.54 16.68 24.66
C ALA A 107 7.92 15.22 24.92
N TYR A 108 8.38 14.50 23.90
CA TYR A 108 8.73 13.09 23.94
C TYR A 108 10.19 12.82 23.52
N SER A 109 11.07 13.83 23.56
CA SER A 109 12.46 13.75 23.06
C SER A 109 13.25 12.61 23.70
N ASP A 110 13.17 12.46 25.02
CA ASP A 110 13.93 11.42 25.76
C ASP A 110 13.58 10.00 25.28
N ILE A 111 12.32 9.79 24.87
CA ILE A 111 11.85 8.50 24.36
C ILE A 111 12.24 8.33 22.89
N LEU A 112 12.11 9.39 22.10
CA LEU A 112 12.47 9.38 20.67
C LEU A 112 13.97 9.13 20.48
N ASP A 113 14.82 9.72 21.32
CA ASP A 113 16.28 9.54 21.26
C ASP A 113 16.69 8.10 21.54
N THR A 114 15.98 7.40 22.44
CA THR A 114 16.24 5.98 22.74
C THR A 114 15.59 5.02 21.75
N LYS A 115 14.63 5.48 20.95
CA LYS A 115 13.84 4.68 19.99
C LYS A 115 13.87 5.24 18.57
N ILE A 116 14.99 5.82 18.17
CA ILE A 116 15.10 6.53 16.88
C ILE A 116 14.71 5.64 15.69
N MET A 117 15.08 4.36 15.73
CA MET A 117 14.72 3.41 14.67
C MET A 117 13.23 3.13 14.61
N SER A 118 12.55 3.07 15.76
CA SER A 118 11.09 2.98 15.80
C SER A 118 10.45 4.24 15.23
N GLU A 119 10.98 5.43 15.52
CA GLU A 119 10.46 6.68 14.94
C GLU A 119 10.64 6.74 13.43
N VAL A 120 11.84 6.39 12.94
CA VAL A 120 12.11 6.28 11.49
C VAL A 120 11.12 5.32 10.84
N PHE A 121 10.85 4.16 11.46
CA PHE A 121 9.88 3.20 10.96
C PHE A 121 8.45 3.78 10.88
N ARG A 122 8.01 4.56 11.87
CA ARG A 122 6.69 5.23 11.83
C ARG A 122 6.61 6.28 10.73
N ILE A 123 7.64 7.11 10.59
CA ILE A 123 7.75 8.12 9.53
C ILE A 123 7.64 7.46 8.16
N GLN A 124 8.35 6.36 7.93
CA GLN A 124 8.29 5.62 6.66
C GLN A 124 6.88 5.11 6.36
N ASN A 125 6.24 4.45 7.34
CA ASN A 125 4.89 3.93 7.18
C ASN A 125 3.82 5.03 7.01
N GLN A 126 4.10 6.26 7.43
CA GLN A 126 3.23 7.41 7.18
C GLN A 126 3.45 8.02 5.80
N GLN A 127 4.71 8.20 5.39
CA GLN A 127 5.06 9.01 4.22
C GLN A 127 5.18 8.21 2.92
N PHE A 128 5.76 7.01 2.97
CA PHE A 128 6.08 6.23 1.77
C PHE A 128 4.84 5.73 1.01
N PRO A 129 3.70 5.38 1.65
CA PRO A 129 2.49 5.02 0.93
C PRO A 129 1.97 6.10 -0.03
N TRP A 130 2.33 7.36 0.18
CA TRP A 130 1.97 8.47 -0.71
C TRP A 130 2.89 8.60 -1.92
N GLN A 131 4.09 8.02 -1.86
CA GLN A 131 5.07 8.05 -2.94
C GLN A 131 4.78 6.97 -4.00
N THR A 132 4.07 5.91 -3.61
CA THR A 132 3.60 4.86 -4.53
C THR A 132 2.22 5.20 -5.06
N LYS A 133 2.13 5.50 -6.36
CA LYS A 133 0.85 5.74 -7.04
C LYS A 133 0.09 4.43 -7.22
N PRO A 134 -1.23 4.42 -7.00
CA PRO A 134 -2.09 3.32 -7.45
C PRO A 134 -1.81 3.05 -8.92
N SER A 135 -1.51 1.80 -9.22
CA SER A 135 -1.25 1.37 -10.59
C SER A 135 -2.18 0.25 -10.96
N SER A 136 -2.20 -0.06 -12.24
CA SER A 136 -3.02 -1.12 -12.72
C SER A 136 -2.48 -2.52 -12.33
N ARG A 137 -1.16 -2.67 -12.15
CA ARG A 137 -0.54 -3.89 -11.57
C ARG A 137 -1.09 -4.18 -10.17
N TRP A 138 -1.19 -3.12 -9.37
CA TRP A 138 -1.77 -3.19 -8.02
C TRP A 138 -3.20 -3.75 -8.05
N LEU A 139 -4.04 -3.22 -8.94
CA LEU A 139 -5.43 -3.65 -9.04
C LEU A 139 -5.56 -5.09 -9.51
N VAL A 140 -4.77 -5.47 -10.51
CA VAL A 140 -4.79 -6.85 -11.00
C VAL A 140 -4.29 -7.83 -9.94
N ARG A 141 -3.29 -7.46 -9.12
CA ARG A 141 -2.86 -8.28 -7.98
C ARG A 141 -4.03 -8.61 -7.06
N TYR A 142 -4.76 -7.60 -6.60
CA TYR A 142 -5.89 -7.84 -5.69
C TYR A 142 -7.08 -8.50 -6.40
N LEU A 143 -7.29 -8.26 -7.70
CA LEU A 143 -8.25 -9.04 -8.50
C LEU A 143 -7.88 -10.53 -8.51
N LYS A 144 -6.61 -10.87 -8.72
CA LYS A 144 -6.13 -12.26 -8.76
C LYS A 144 -6.24 -12.94 -7.41
N ILE A 145 -5.77 -12.28 -6.35
CA ILE A 145 -5.80 -12.83 -4.98
C ILE A 145 -7.24 -12.99 -4.50
N PHE A 146 -8.04 -11.93 -4.53
CA PHE A 146 -9.41 -11.98 -4.02
C PHE A 146 -10.40 -12.60 -5.00
N GLY A 147 -10.02 -12.80 -6.27
CA GLY A 147 -10.82 -13.51 -7.26
C GLY A 147 -10.74 -15.03 -7.16
N MET A 148 -9.92 -15.57 -6.25
CA MET A 148 -10.03 -16.96 -5.85
C MET A 148 -11.42 -17.20 -5.26
N LYS A 149 -12.10 -18.24 -5.73
CA LYS A 149 -13.53 -18.49 -5.49
C LYS A 149 -13.93 -18.32 -4.02
N GLU A 150 -13.18 -18.93 -3.12
CA GLU A 150 -13.47 -18.94 -1.68
C GLU A 150 -13.35 -17.54 -1.06
N LEU A 151 -12.40 -16.72 -1.51
CA LEU A 151 -12.23 -15.35 -1.05
C LEU A 151 -13.28 -14.41 -1.68
N ASP A 152 -13.61 -14.60 -2.95
CA ASP A 152 -14.66 -13.82 -3.61
C ASP A 152 -16.03 -14.08 -2.96
N GLU A 153 -16.34 -15.34 -2.62
CA GLU A 153 -17.56 -15.69 -1.87
C GLU A 153 -17.61 -14.97 -0.50
N MET A 154 -16.49 -14.89 0.22
CA MET A 154 -16.38 -14.11 1.47
C MET A 154 -16.61 -12.61 1.24
N ILE A 155 -16.11 -12.06 0.14
CA ILE A 155 -16.32 -10.65 -0.22
C ILE A 155 -17.78 -10.39 -0.56
N VAL A 156 -18.40 -11.25 -1.37
CA VAL A 156 -19.83 -11.18 -1.69
C VAL A 156 -20.66 -11.22 -0.41
N GLN A 157 -20.31 -12.07 0.56
CA GLN A 157 -20.99 -12.12 1.86
C GLN A 157 -20.91 -10.80 2.65
N LYS A 158 -19.79 -10.09 2.59
CA LYS A 158 -19.56 -8.86 3.38
C LYS A 158 -19.96 -7.58 2.67
N VAL A 159 -19.72 -7.50 1.37
CA VAL A 159 -19.87 -6.31 0.56
C VAL A 159 -21.12 -6.36 -0.31
N GLY A 160 -21.60 -7.56 -0.63
CA GLY A 160 -22.75 -7.77 -1.53
C GLY A 160 -22.40 -7.72 -3.02
N LEU A 161 -21.11 -7.65 -3.37
CA LEU A 161 -20.61 -7.59 -4.74
C LEU A 161 -19.38 -8.48 -4.89
N PRO A 162 -19.17 -9.10 -6.06
CA PRO A 162 -17.92 -9.80 -6.35
C PRO A 162 -16.77 -8.79 -6.55
N ILE A 163 -15.53 -9.24 -6.32
CA ILE A 163 -14.32 -8.42 -6.41
C ILE A 163 -14.20 -7.69 -7.75
N GLU A 164 -14.53 -8.37 -8.86
CA GLU A 164 -14.44 -7.77 -10.19
C GLU A 164 -15.36 -6.54 -10.31
N LYS A 165 -16.60 -6.64 -9.79
CA LYS A 165 -17.56 -5.54 -9.80
C LYS A 165 -17.12 -4.40 -8.89
N ILE A 166 -16.59 -4.72 -7.70
CA ILE A 166 -16.05 -3.72 -6.77
C ILE A 166 -14.93 -2.92 -7.42
N LEU A 167 -13.95 -3.59 -8.04
CA LEU A 167 -12.82 -2.94 -8.69
C LEU A 167 -13.25 -2.11 -9.91
N ARG A 168 -14.16 -2.63 -10.75
CA ARG A 168 -14.69 -1.90 -11.92
C ARG A 168 -15.42 -0.62 -11.51
N ILE A 169 -16.39 -0.73 -10.60
CA ILE A 169 -17.15 0.43 -10.11
C ILE A 169 -16.20 1.41 -9.41
N GLY A 170 -15.34 0.92 -8.52
CA GLY A 170 -14.34 1.74 -7.83
C GLY A 170 -13.42 2.51 -8.78
N MET A 171 -12.99 1.89 -9.87
CA MET A 171 -12.21 2.54 -10.92
C MET A 171 -13.00 3.61 -11.70
N ALA A 172 -14.28 3.38 -11.98
CA ALA A 172 -15.14 4.39 -12.59
C ALA A 172 -15.27 5.62 -11.70
N PHE A 173 -15.58 5.43 -10.41
CA PHE A 173 -15.63 6.53 -9.45
C PHE A 173 -14.27 7.21 -9.30
N PHE A 174 -13.18 6.45 -9.24
CA PHE A 174 -11.84 7.02 -9.21
C PHE A 174 -11.60 7.91 -10.43
N ALA A 175 -11.93 7.48 -11.65
CA ALA A 175 -11.80 8.28 -12.86
C ALA A 175 -12.66 9.55 -12.86
N ILE A 176 -13.87 9.50 -12.28
CA ILE A 176 -14.72 10.68 -12.07
C ILE A 176 -14.03 11.63 -11.09
N TYR A 177 -13.59 11.11 -9.95
CA TYR A 177 -12.99 11.93 -8.89
C TYR A 177 -11.58 12.42 -9.21
N MET A 178 -10.94 11.91 -10.25
CA MET A 178 -9.72 12.49 -10.79
C MET A 178 -9.95 13.87 -11.44
N LYS A 179 -11.20 14.19 -11.80
CA LYS A 179 -11.59 15.43 -12.49
C LYS A 179 -12.55 16.29 -11.68
N ASN A 180 -13.39 15.66 -10.87
CA ASN A 180 -14.44 16.31 -10.11
C ASN A 180 -14.27 16.02 -8.61
N PHE A 181 -14.63 16.95 -7.74
CA PHE A 181 -14.63 16.71 -6.29
C PHE A 181 -15.91 15.99 -5.82
N SER A 182 -17.04 16.33 -6.44
CA SER A 182 -18.36 15.76 -6.14
C SER A 182 -19.02 15.22 -7.40
N GLN A 183 -20.03 14.38 -7.18
CA GLN A 183 -20.89 13.83 -8.22
C GLN A 183 -22.31 13.63 -7.67
N SER A 184 -23.30 14.19 -8.36
CA SER A 184 -24.71 13.97 -8.02
C SER A 184 -25.08 12.50 -8.20
N ILE A 185 -25.87 11.95 -7.27
CA ILE A 185 -26.41 10.59 -7.35
C ILE A 185 -27.92 10.59 -7.65
N PRO A 186 -28.45 9.58 -8.37
CA PRO A 186 -27.77 8.39 -8.89
C PRO A 186 -26.89 8.69 -10.11
N ILE A 187 -25.72 8.03 -10.17
CA ILE A 187 -24.87 8.07 -11.37
C ILE A 187 -25.51 7.20 -12.44
N LYS A 188 -25.67 7.76 -13.64
CA LYS A 188 -26.12 7.01 -14.81
C LYS A 188 -24.93 6.24 -15.39
N VAL A 189 -25.00 4.91 -15.32
CA VAL A 189 -24.04 3.99 -15.93
C VAL A 189 -24.76 3.08 -16.91
N ASP A 190 -24.05 2.56 -17.92
CA ASP A 190 -24.59 1.48 -18.75
C ASP A 190 -24.89 0.26 -17.87
N ASN A 191 -26.06 -0.34 -18.03
CA ASN A 191 -26.44 -1.57 -17.33
C ASN A 191 -25.50 -2.75 -17.64
N ASN A 192 -24.80 -2.73 -18.79
CA ASN A 192 -23.75 -3.72 -19.09
C ASN A 192 -22.51 -3.54 -18.21
N PHE A 193 -22.30 -2.34 -17.67
CA PHE A 193 -21.23 -2.05 -16.73
C PHE A 193 -21.64 -2.42 -15.30
N ALA A 194 -22.70 -1.79 -14.79
CA ALA A 194 -23.28 -2.09 -13.48
C ALA A 194 -24.78 -1.79 -13.44
N THR A 195 -25.54 -2.59 -12.71
CA THR A 195 -26.97 -2.31 -12.46
C THR A 195 -27.13 -1.18 -11.43
N ALA A 196 -28.31 -0.57 -11.38
CA ALA A 196 -28.62 0.43 -10.35
C ALA A 196 -28.50 -0.13 -8.92
N GLU A 197 -28.83 -1.41 -8.72
CA GLU A 197 -28.68 -2.10 -7.44
C GLU A 197 -27.21 -2.30 -7.09
N GLU A 198 -26.38 -2.73 -8.04
CA GLU A 198 -24.93 -2.88 -7.83
C GLU A 198 -24.28 -1.55 -7.45
N MET A 199 -24.65 -0.47 -8.15
CA MET A 199 -24.18 0.89 -7.83
C MET A 199 -24.63 1.34 -6.45
N SER A 200 -25.88 1.08 -6.08
CA SER A 200 -26.41 1.41 -4.75
C SER A 200 -25.65 0.65 -3.65
N THR A 201 -25.44 -0.65 -3.82
CA THR A 201 -24.67 -1.50 -2.89
C THR A 201 -23.24 -0.98 -2.71
N PHE A 202 -22.57 -0.63 -3.82
CA PHE A 202 -21.24 -0.04 -3.77
C PHE A 202 -21.23 1.27 -2.98
N VAL A 203 -22.11 2.22 -3.32
CA VAL A 203 -22.18 3.53 -2.66
C VAL A 203 -22.47 3.36 -1.17
N MET A 204 -23.45 2.54 -0.80
CA MET A 204 -23.77 2.29 0.61
C MET A 204 -22.59 1.69 1.39
N HIS A 205 -21.83 0.80 0.75
CA HIS A 205 -20.71 0.15 1.43
C HIS A 205 -19.48 1.05 1.56
N PHE A 206 -19.16 1.88 0.56
CA PHE A 206 -17.92 2.68 0.56
C PHE A 206 -18.11 4.14 0.95
N SER A 207 -19.35 4.57 1.24
CA SER A 207 -19.64 5.92 1.71
C SER A 207 -20.07 5.98 3.17
N SER A 208 -20.00 7.18 3.73
CA SER A 208 -20.57 7.51 5.04
C SER A 208 -21.15 8.92 5.02
N GLN A 209 -22.05 9.21 5.96
CA GLN A 209 -22.49 10.58 6.21
C GLN A 209 -21.41 11.34 6.98
N PHE A 210 -21.35 12.65 6.79
CA PHE A 210 -20.38 13.51 7.47
C PHE A 210 -20.37 13.31 8.99
N TRP A 211 -21.54 13.22 9.63
CA TRP A 211 -21.62 13.11 11.09
C TRP A 211 -20.94 11.86 11.65
N ASN A 212 -21.07 10.73 10.95
CA ASN A 212 -20.41 9.48 11.35
C ASN A 212 -18.88 9.59 11.23
N LEU A 213 -18.39 10.28 10.19
CA LEU A 213 -16.95 10.52 10.01
C LEU A 213 -16.40 11.45 11.08
N PHE A 214 -17.16 12.47 11.47
CA PHE A 214 -16.84 13.34 12.60
C PHE A 214 -16.73 12.53 13.91
N GLU A 215 -17.70 11.68 14.22
CA GLU A 215 -17.67 10.84 15.43
C GLU A 215 -16.50 9.85 15.43
N GLU A 216 -16.17 9.26 14.28
CA GLU A 216 -14.99 8.38 14.15
C GLU A 216 -13.69 9.17 14.36
N ALA A 217 -13.56 10.35 13.76
CA ALA A 217 -12.37 11.19 13.90
C ALA A 217 -12.19 11.73 15.33
N GLU A 218 -13.29 12.03 16.04
CA GLU A 218 -13.25 12.45 17.44
C GLU A 218 -12.90 11.28 18.38
N SER A 219 -13.47 10.09 18.16
CA SER A 219 -13.24 8.92 19.03
C SER A 219 -11.85 8.31 18.87
N THR A 220 -11.25 8.42 17.68
CA THR A 220 -9.91 7.90 17.39
C THR A 220 -8.81 8.96 17.53
N GLY A 221 -9.18 10.23 17.69
CA GLY A 221 -8.26 11.34 17.84
C GLY A 221 -7.29 11.15 19.01
N SER A 222 -6.01 11.43 18.78
CA SER A 222 -4.98 11.42 19.83
C SER A 222 -4.52 12.83 20.14
N MET A 223 -4.19 13.08 21.41
CA MET A 223 -3.49 14.28 21.88
C MET A 223 -2.08 13.95 22.38
N GLY A 224 -1.61 12.74 22.11
CA GLY A 224 -0.32 12.22 22.56
C GLY A 224 0.72 12.19 21.44
N GLU A 225 1.69 11.31 21.65
CA GLU A 225 2.84 11.09 20.77
C GLU A 225 2.46 10.62 19.36
N ASP A 226 1.28 10.02 19.22
CA ASP A 226 0.73 9.53 17.95
C ASP A 226 -0.16 10.52 17.19
N PHE A 227 -0.27 11.79 17.63
CA PHE A 227 -1.19 12.79 17.04
C PHE A 227 -1.18 12.85 15.50
N ILE A 228 0.00 12.84 14.88
CA ILE A 228 0.14 12.88 13.42
C ILE A 228 -0.07 11.51 12.75
N TYR A 229 0.04 10.42 13.50
CA TYR A 229 -0.07 9.04 13.02
C TYR A 229 -1.50 8.48 13.14
N VAL A 230 -2.44 9.24 13.72
CA VAL A 230 -3.85 8.81 13.81
C VAL A 230 -4.46 8.66 12.43
N ARG A 231 -5.05 7.49 12.18
CA ARG A 231 -5.74 7.15 10.93
C ARG A 231 -6.84 8.16 10.59
N ASN A 232 -6.90 8.56 9.33
CA ASN A 232 -8.03 9.30 8.77
C ASN A 232 -9.22 8.34 8.56
N PRO A 233 -10.46 8.65 9.04
CA PRO A 233 -11.63 7.80 8.83
C PRO A 233 -11.96 7.57 7.33
N LEU A 234 -11.55 8.47 6.45
CA LEU A 234 -11.73 8.32 5.00
C LEU A 234 -10.94 7.15 4.41
N VAL A 235 -9.96 6.58 5.12
CA VAL A 235 -9.30 5.34 4.71
C VAL A 235 -10.30 4.17 4.66
N VAL A 236 -11.30 4.16 5.53
CA VAL A 236 -12.33 3.10 5.60
C VAL A 236 -13.56 3.48 4.77
N LYS A 237 -13.98 4.74 4.84
CA LYS A 237 -15.14 5.28 4.12
C LYS A 237 -14.70 6.46 3.24
N PRO A 238 -14.11 6.18 2.07
CA PRO A 238 -13.49 7.21 1.22
C PRO A 238 -14.47 8.18 0.56
N LEU A 239 -15.77 7.86 0.59
CA LEU A 239 -16.82 8.66 -0.01
C LEU A 239 -17.71 9.27 1.09
N ILE A 240 -18.14 10.51 0.87
CA ILE A 240 -19.00 11.25 1.80
C ILE A 240 -20.34 11.54 1.11
N LEU A 241 -21.43 11.11 1.72
CA LEU A 241 -22.77 11.50 1.32
C LEU A 241 -23.10 12.88 1.93
N HIS A 242 -23.49 13.82 1.07
CA HIS A 242 -23.85 15.17 1.49
C HIS A 242 -25.08 15.69 0.74
N ASP A 243 -25.90 16.52 1.39
CA ASP A 243 -26.99 17.25 0.73
C ASP A 243 -26.48 18.63 0.33
N LEU A 244 -26.38 18.86 -0.99
CA LEU A 244 -26.03 20.14 -1.56
C LEU A 244 -27.24 20.69 -2.31
N ASN A 245 -27.87 21.73 -1.75
CA ASN A 245 -28.99 22.46 -2.36
C ASN A 245 -30.18 21.57 -2.78
N GLY A 246 -30.50 20.53 -2.00
CA GLY A 246 -31.62 19.62 -2.29
C GLY A 246 -31.27 18.50 -3.28
N SER A 247 -30.01 18.39 -3.68
CA SER A 247 -29.46 17.24 -4.40
C SER A 247 -28.50 16.46 -3.51
N VAL A 248 -28.58 15.14 -3.55
CA VAL A 248 -27.62 14.29 -2.83
C VAL A 248 -26.37 14.17 -3.68
N GLU A 249 -25.26 14.64 -3.13
CA GLU A 249 -23.94 14.61 -3.70
C GLU A 249 -23.10 13.54 -3.02
N LEU A 250 -22.26 12.88 -3.81
CA LEU A 250 -21.22 11.99 -3.33
C LEU A 250 -19.86 12.63 -3.55
N VAL A 251 -19.13 12.85 -2.47
CA VAL A 251 -17.88 13.60 -2.43
C VAL A 251 -16.71 12.66 -2.15
N CYS A 252 -15.55 12.88 -2.79
CA CYS A 252 -14.34 12.11 -2.52
C CYS A 252 -13.13 13.04 -2.29
N PRO A 253 -12.79 13.37 -1.02
CA PRO A 253 -11.68 14.28 -0.74
C PRO A 253 -10.29 13.73 -1.10
N VAL A 254 -10.12 12.40 -1.02
CA VAL A 254 -8.84 11.73 -1.27
C VAL A 254 -9.06 10.53 -2.20
N PRO A 255 -9.00 10.71 -3.54
CA PRO A 255 -9.28 9.64 -4.50
C PRO A 255 -8.39 8.39 -4.32
N ASN A 256 -7.16 8.55 -3.86
CA ASN A 256 -6.27 7.44 -3.53
C ASN A 256 -6.83 6.52 -2.43
N TYR A 257 -7.63 7.04 -1.48
CA TYR A 257 -8.28 6.19 -0.49
C TYR A 257 -9.38 5.34 -1.10
N LEU A 258 -10.12 5.85 -2.09
CA LEU A 258 -11.11 5.05 -2.80
C LEU A 258 -10.44 3.81 -3.43
N ILE A 259 -9.37 4.01 -4.18
CA ILE A 259 -8.77 2.91 -4.93
C ILE A 259 -8.04 1.90 -4.03
N ARG A 260 -7.41 2.35 -2.94
CA ARG A 260 -6.85 1.46 -1.91
C ARG A 260 -7.95 0.69 -1.19
N ARG A 261 -9.06 1.36 -0.86
CA ARG A 261 -10.15 0.75 -0.12
C ARG A 261 -10.85 -0.37 -0.89
N VAL A 262 -11.08 -0.18 -2.19
CA VAL A 262 -11.68 -1.21 -3.06
C VAL A 262 -10.72 -2.32 -3.47
N SER A 263 -9.42 -2.18 -3.16
CA SER A 263 -8.39 -3.20 -3.45
C SER A 263 -7.85 -3.81 -2.15
N GLU A 264 -6.68 -3.38 -1.69
CA GLU A 264 -6.01 -3.91 -0.48
C GLU A 264 -6.86 -3.79 0.79
N GLY A 265 -7.76 -2.80 0.82
CA GLY A 265 -8.63 -2.49 1.94
C GLY A 265 -9.73 -3.53 2.16
N LEU A 266 -10.07 -4.34 1.15
CA LEU A 266 -11.05 -5.43 1.27
C LEU A 266 -10.59 -6.53 2.22
N TYR A 267 -9.28 -6.68 2.42
CA TYR A 267 -8.73 -7.55 3.46
C TYR A 267 -9.43 -7.34 4.80
N TYR A 268 -9.67 -6.09 5.20
CA TYR A 268 -10.28 -5.77 6.49
C TYR A 268 -11.77 -6.12 6.59
N GLU A 269 -12.45 -6.38 5.46
CA GLU A 269 -13.83 -6.87 5.46
C GLU A 269 -13.91 -8.35 5.83
N ILE A 270 -12.94 -9.13 5.35
CA ILE A 270 -13.00 -10.59 5.36
C ILE A 270 -11.99 -11.23 6.31
N CYS A 271 -10.96 -10.51 6.79
CA CYS A 271 -9.89 -11.12 7.58
C CYS A 271 -10.34 -11.71 8.93
N ALA A 272 -11.50 -11.27 9.44
CA ALA A 272 -12.10 -11.79 10.66
C ALA A 272 -13.09 -12.95 10.43
N LEU A 273 -13.33 -13.35 9.17
CA LEU A 273 -14.20 -14.48 8.86
C LEU A 273 -13.52 -15.82 9.16
N PRO A 274 -14.30 -16.85 9.53
CA PRO A 274 -13.79 -18.22 9.63
C PRO A 274 -13.12 -18.66 8.32
N ASN A 275 -12.06 -19.46 8.44
CA ASN A 275 -11.30 -20.04 7.33
C ASN A 275 -10.60 -19.03 6.40
N PHE A 276 -10.68 -17.71 6.67
CA PHE A 276 -9.95 -16.71 5.86
C PHE A 276 -8.46 -17.04 5.73
N SER A 277 -7.81 -17.41 6.85
CA SER A 277 -6.38 -17.74 6.86
C SER A 277 -6.03 -18.98 6.05
N GLU A 278 -6.97 -19.91 5.87
CA GLU A 278 -6.78 -21.13 5.06
C GLU A 278 -6.68 -20.81 3.58
N PHE A 279 -7.42 -19.81 3.09
CA PHE A 279 -7.46 -19.47 1.67
C PHE A 279 -6.53 -18.32 1.29
N PHE A 280 -6.33 -17.35 2.19
CA PHE A 280 -5.59 -16.12 1.85
C PHE A 280 -4.10 -16.34 1.59
N GLY A 281 -3.45 -17.21 2.38
CA GLY A 281 -2.05 -17.59 2.17
C GLY A 281 -1.84 -18.25 0.80
N PRO A 282 -2.57 -19.36 0.51
CA PRO A 282 -2.50 -20.03 -0.79
C PRO A 282 -2.88 -19.14 -1.98
N ALA A 283 -3.86 -18.25 -1.85
CA ALA A 283 -4.22 -17.30 -2.91
C ALA A 283 -3.05 -16.36 -3.25
N PHE A 284 -2.33 -15.87 -2.25
CA PHE A 284 -1.14 -15.04 -2.46
C PHE A 284 0.02 -15.85 -3.08
N GLN A 285 0.27 -17.05 -2.58
CA GLN A 285 1.28 -17.96 -3.15
C GLN A 285 0.99 -18.29 -4.63
N SER A 286 -0.27 -18.58 -4.97
CA SER A 286 -0.70 -18.83 -6.35
C SER A 286 -0.47 -17.61 -7.24
N TYR A 287 -0.80 -16.41 -6.74
CA TYR A 287 -0.54 -15.17 -7.47
C TYR A 287 0.94 -14.98 -7.80
N VAL A 288 1.84 -15.27 -6.84
CA VAL A 288 3.29 -15.19 -7.04
C VAL A 288 3.75 -16.20 -8.11
N GLY A 289 3.19 -17.41 -8.13
CA GLY A 289 3.43 -18.39 -9.20
C GLY A 289 3.01 -17.87 -10.57
N GLU A 290 1.77 -17.37 -10.69
CA GLU A 290 1.27 -16.78 -11.94
C GLU A 290 2.12 -15.58 -12.41
N MET A 291 2.65 -14.79 -11.48
CA MET A 291 3.56 -13.69 -11.76
C MET A 291 4.87 -14.19 -12.39
N PHE A 292 5.47 -15.27 -11.86
CA PHE A 292 6.66 -15.88 -12.46
C PHE A 292 6.38 -16.41 -13.87
N GLU A 293 5.24 -17.08 -14.06
CA GLU A 293 4.82 -17.58 -15.37
C GLU A 293 4.61 -16.43 -16.38
N ALA A 294 3.94 -15.36 -15.96
CA ALA A 294 3.69 -14.17 -16.78
C ALA A 294 4.98 -13.42 -17.15
N ALA A 295 5.98 -13.42 -16.27
CA ALA A 295 7.29 -12.85 -16.53
C ALA A 295 8.13 -13.73 -17.47
N ASN A 296 7.90 -15.05 -17.49
CA ASN A 296 8.67 -16.03 -18.27
C ASN A 296 8.35 -16.04 -19.78
N ARG A 297 8.28 -14.86 -20.41
CA ARG A 297 7.88 -14.70 -21.82
C ARG A 297 8.84 -15.39 -22.80
N ALA A 298 10.12 -15.48 -22.43
CA ALA A 298 11.16 -16.13 -23.23
C ALA A 298 11.31 -17.63 -22.92
N GLY A 299 10.58 -18.18 -21.94
CA GLY A 299 10.72 -19.57 -21.51
C GLY A 299 12.07 -19.89 -20.88
N THR A 300 12.73 -18.89 -20.28
CA THR A 300 14.06 -19.01 -19.65
C THR A 300 13.99 -19.56 -18.23
N PHE A 301 12.86 -19.40 -17.55
CA PHE A 301 12.64 -19.92 -16.20
C PHE A 301 12.06 -21.33 -16.20
N GLY A 302 12.61 -22.19 -15.34
CA GLY A 302 11.95 -23.35 -14.76
C GLY A 302 11.30 -22.94 -13.44
N ILE A 303 9.99 -23.18 -13.31
CA ILE A 303 9.18 -22.78 -12.16
C ILE A 303 8.69 -24.06 -11.47
N THR A 304 9.13 -24.28 -10.24
CA THR A 304 8.79 -25.46 -9.45
C THR A 304 7.91 -25.04 -8.27
N PRO A 305 6.66 -25.51 -8.17
CA PRO A 305 5.75 -25.19 -7.08
C PRO A 305 6.10 -25.95 -5.80
N GLU A 306 5.53 -25.48 -4.69
CA GLU A 306 5.45 -26.22 -3.44
C GLU A 306 4.86 -27.62 -3.65
N VAL A 307 5.45 -28.59 -2.96
CA VAL A 307 4.92 -29.95 -2.88
C VAL A 307 5.02 -30.49 -1.46
N THR A 308 4.02 -31.27 -1.08
CA THR A 308 4.04 -32.05 0.15
C THR A 308 4.75 -33.39 -0.07
N TYR A 309 5.65 -33.76 0.82
CA TYR A 309 6.38 -35.02 0.79
C TYR A 309 6.49 -35.63 2.19
N ILE A 310 6.82 -36.93 2.28
CA ILE A 310 6.99 -37.61 3.56
C ILE A 310 8.49 -37.71 3.86
N SER A 311 8.92 -37.19 5.00
CA SER A 311 10.29 -37.33 5.49
C SER A 311 10.27 -37.65 6.98
N GLY A 312 10.95 -38.73 7.38
CA GLY A 312 10.88 -39.23 8.77
C GLY A 312 9.48 -39.66 9.22
N GLY A 313 8.59 -40.02 8.29
CA GLY A 313 7.22 -40.45 8.59
C GLY A 313 6.22 -39.32 8.87
N SER A 314 6.61 -38.06 8.74
CA SER A 314 5.72 -36.90 8.85
C SER A 314 5.60 -36.16 7.51
N PRO A 315 4.43 -35.61 7.19
CA PRO A 315 4.30 -34.73 6.04
C PRO A 315 5.14 -33.47 6.26
N LYS A 316 5.95 -33.14 5.26
CA LYS A 316 6.71 -31.90 5.15
C LYS A 316 6.30 -31.18 3.88
N HIS A 317 6.48 -29.86 3.90
CA HIS A 317 6.27 -28.98 2.77
C HIS A 317 7.62 -28.50 2.27
N THR A 318 7.78 -28.41 0.95
CA THR A 318 8.93 -27.70 0.37
C THR A 318 8.75 -26.19 0.53
N ILE A 319 9.71 -25.42 0.02
CA ILE A 319 9.54 -23.97 -0.14
C ILE A 319 8.42 -23.69 -1.16
N ASP A 320 7.78 -22.51 -1.04
CA ASP A 320 6.59 -22.16 -1.83
C ASP A 320 6.86 -22.17 -3.35
N TRP A 321 7.99 -21.62 -3.77
CA TRP A 321 8.44 -21.67 -5.17
C TRP A 321 9.96 -21.79 -5.27
N ILE A 322 10.42 -22.53 -6.28
CA ILE A 322 11.80 -22.46 -6.78
C ILE A 322 11.74 -21.97 -8.24
N VAL A 323 12.43 -20.87 -8.53
CA VAL A 323 12.55 -20.33 -9.89
C VAL A 323 14.00 -20.47 -10.34
N SER A 324 14.22 -21.15 -11.46
CA SER A 324 15.55 -21.52 -11.94
C SER A 324 15.79 -21.00 -13.34
N ASP A 325 16.97 -20.49 -13.63
CA ASP A 325 17.47 -20.37 -15.00
C ASP A 325 18.80 -21.11 -15.14
N LYS A 326 19.55 -20.86 -16.22
CA LYS A 326 20.86 -21.50 -16.44
C LYS A 326 21.95 -20.97 -15.52
N THR A 327 21.69 -19.91 -14.79
CA THR A 327 22.68 -19.12 -14.05
C THR A 327 22.52 -19.26 -12.55
N ALA A 328 21.30 -19.40 -12.03
CA ALA A 328 21.03 -19.50 -10.59
C ALA A 328 19.60 -19.99 -10.27
N HIS A 329 19.34 -20.20 -8.98
CA HIS A 329 18.03 -20.51 -8.40
C HIS A 329 17.57 -19.42 -7.42
N LEU A 330 16.29 -19.05 -7.49
CA LEU A 330 15.57 -18.30 -6.46
C LEU A 330 14.76 -19.27 -5.60
N PHE A 331 14.94 -19.19 -4.29
CA PHE A 331 14.17 -19.95 -3.31
C PHE A 331 13.19 -19.00 -2.63
N VAL A 332 11.90 -19.08 -2.97
CA VAL A 332 10.90 -18.04 -2.69
C VAL A 332 9.91 -18.50 -1.64
N GLU A 333 9.85 -17.79 -0.51
CA GLU A 333 8.86 -17.98 0.55
C GLU A 333 7.86 -16.81 0.56
N CYS A 334 6.57 -17.08 0.50
CA CYS A 334 5.49 -16.09 0.46
C CYS A 334 4.89 -15.88 1.85
N LYS A 335 4.69 -14.61 2.24
CA LYS A 335 4.04 -14.25 3.50
C LYS A 335 3.00 -13.14 3.31
N THR A 336 1.80 -13.40 3.83
CA THR A 336 0.68 -12.45 3.86
C THR A 336 0.63 -11.59 5.13
N LYS A 337 1.59 -11.79 6.05
CA LYS A 337 1.67 -11.06 7.32
C LYS A 337 1.79 -9.55 7.05
N ARG A 338 0.88 -8.79 7.64
CA ARG A 338 0.91 -7.32 7.62
C ARG A 338 1.55 -6.81 8.91
N ILE A 339 2.34 -5.73 8.82
CA ILE A 339 2.77 -4.96 9.99
C ILE A 339 1.51 -4.41 10.68
N THR A 340 1.43 -4.60 11.99
CA THR A 340 0.28 -4.17 12.78
C THR A 340 0.15 -2.64 12.82
N TYR A 341 -1.08 -2.12 12.85
CA TYR A 341 -1.31 -0.67 12.93
C TYR A 341 -0.64 -0.03 14.15
N LEU A 342 -0.63 -0.73 15.30
CA LEU A 342 0.03 -0.25 16.51
C LEU A 342 1.54 -0.11 16.30
N ALA A 343 2.21 -1.08 15.67
CA ALA A 343 3.63 -0.98 15.33
C ALA A 343 3.95 0.22 14.41
N LYS A 344 3.02 0.63 13.55
CA LYS A 344 3.18 1.79 12.65
C LYS A 344 2.94 3.14 13.33
N THR A 345 2.25 3.17 14.47
CA THR A 345 1.69 4.41 15.03
C THR A 345 2.10 4.72 16.46
N LYS A 346 2.43 3.72 17.28
CA LYS A 346 2.72 3.88 18.72
C LYS A 346 4.19 3.59 19.03
N ILE A 347 4.97 4.60 19.43
CA ILE A 347 6.38 4.39 19.82
C ILE A 347 6.53 3.87 21.25
N LEU A 348 5.52 4.12 22.09
CA LEU A 348 5.49 3.63 23.46
C LEU A 348 5.26 2.12 23.51
N ASP A 349 4.68 1.54 22.47
CA ASP A 349 4.42 0.11 22.34
C ASP A 349 5.48 -0.59 21.47
N SER A 350 6.66 -0.84 22.06
CA SER A 350 7.73 -1.59 21.36
C SER A 350 7.38 -3.07 21.17
N TYR A 351 6.43 -3.61 21.93
CA TYR A 351 6.05 -5.02 21.85
C TYR A 351 5.48 -5.38 20.47
N SER A 352 4.65 -4.50 19.90
CA SER A 352 4.04 -4.72 18.59
C SER A 352 5.08 -4.83 17.46
N LEU A 353 6.09 -3.96 17.46
CA LEU A 353 7.17 -4.03 16.46
C LEU A 353 8.06 -5.26 16.68
N ASP A 354 8.44 -5.55 17.93
CA ASP A 354 9.24 -6.74 18.27
C ASP A 354 8.54 -8.04 17.88
N ALA A 355 7.21 -8.10 18.04
CA ALA A 355 6.41 -9.25 17.61
C ALA A 355 6.43 -9.41 16.09
N ASP A 356 6.28 -8.31 15.34
CA ASP A 356 6.34 -8.35 13.88
C ASP A 356 7.76 -8.76 13.39
N VAL A 357 8.84 -8.21 13.97
CA VAL A 357 10.24 -8.63 13.71
C VAL A 357 10.43 -10.13 13.97
N LYS A 358 9.84 -10.66 15.05
CA LYS A 358 9.94 -12.09 15.35
C LYS A 358 9.27 -12.97 14.30
N GLU A 359 8.10 -12.57 13.80
CA GLU A 359 7.40 -13.30 12.74
C GLU A 359 8.20 -13.29 11.43
N PHE A 360 8.82 -12.17 11.06
CA PHE A 360 9.70 -12.12 9.88
C PHE A 360 10.94 -13.00 10.06
N GLY A 361 11.57 -12.98 11.24
CA GLY A 361 12.72 -13.85 11.53
C GLY A 361 12.38 -15.34 11.45
N LYS A 362 11.16 -15.74 11.86
CA LYS A 362 10.67 -17.11 11.68
C LYS A 362 10.51 -17.48 10.21
N ALA A 363 9.97 -16.58 9.38
CA ALA A 363 9.83 -16.80 7.94
C ALA A 363 11.19 -17.01 7.25
N VAL A 364 12.19 -16.20 7.62
CA VAL A 364 13.58 -16.38 7.14
C VAL A 364 14.12 -17.73 7.60
N ALA A 365 14.00 -18.08 8.89
CA ALA A 365 14.46 -19.38 9.38
C ALA A 365 13.75 -20.57 8.71
N GLN A 366 12.46 -20.45 8.38
CA GLN A 366 11.71 -21.44 7.60
C GLN A 366 12.30 -21.61 6.20
N THR A 367 12.62 -20.50 5.53
CA THR A 367 13.26 -20.51 4.20
C THR A 367 14.58 -21.30 4.23
N TYR A 368 15.42 -21.09 5.24
CA TYR A 368 16.68 -21.82 5.38
C TYR A 368 16.51 -23.28 5.81
N LYS A 369 15.46 -23.63 6.55
CA LYS A 369 15.11 -25.04 6.83
C LYS A 369 14.78 -25.78 5.53
N SER A 370 13.97 -25.15 4.67
CA SER A 370 13.63 -25.70 3.36
C SER A 370 14.86 -25.78 2.44
N LEU A 371 15.74 -24.77 2.47
CA LEU A 371 17.00 -24.78 1.73
C LEU A 371 17.92 -25.92 2.19
N GLN A 372 18.13 -26.09 3.49
CA GLN A 372 18.96 -27.17 4.03
C GLN A 372 18.43 -28.54 3.58
N ALA A 373 17.12 -28.78 3.71
CA ALA A 373 16.49 -30.02 3.26
C ALA A 373 16.67 -30.24 1.74
N ALA A 374 16.60 -29.18 0.94
CA ALA A 374 16.86 -29.26 -0.50
C ALA A 374 18.32 -29.60 -0.83
N LEU A 375 19.28 -28.99 -0.11
CA LEU A 375 20.71 -29.26 -0.26
C LEU A 375 21.06 -30.70 0.17
N ASP A 376 20.37 -31.24 1.16
CA ASP A 376 20.49 -32.62 1.63
C ASP A 376 19.82 -33.64 0.68
N GLY A 377 19.20 -33.17 -0.41
CA GLY A 377 18.55 -33.99 -1.42
C GLY A 377 17.15 -34.49 -1.04
N GLU A 378 16.52 -33.90 -0.02
CA GLU A 378 15.14 -34.24 0.36
C GLU A 378 14.08 -33.64 -0.57
N HIS A 379 14.43 -32.63 -1.39
CA HIS A 379 13.46 -31.98 -2.28
C HIS A 379 13.09 -32.90 -3.47
N PRO A 380 11.81 -33.26 -3.66
CA PRO A 380 11.41 -34.28 -4.63
C PRO A 380 11.51 -33.82 -6.09
N LEU A 381 11.37 -32.51 -6.35
CA LEU A 381 11.31 -31.94 -7.71
C LEU A 381 12.52 -31.09 -8.11
N TRP A 382 13.49 -30.91 -7.22
CA TRP A 382 14.65 -30.05 -7.46
C TRP A 382 15.91 -30.78 -6.99
N LYS A 383 17.02 -30.56 -7.67
CA LYS A 383 18.31 -31.14 -7.33
C LYS A 383 19.37 -30.06 -7.35
N ASN A 384 20.27 -30.10 -6.38
CA ASN A 384 21.41 -29.22 -6.34
C ASN A 384 22.36 -29.52 -7.51
N ASP A 385 22.53 -28.54 -8.38
CA ASP A 385 23.47 -28.57 -9.51
C ASP A 385 24.72 -27.71 -9.26
N ASN A 386 24.87 -27.18 -8.04
CA ASN A 386 25.90 -26.24 -7.60
C ASN A 386 25.87 -24.87 -8.30
N THR A 387 24.76 -24.52 -8.94
CA THR A 387 24.54 -23.12 -9.33
C THR A 387 24.21 -22.27 -8.09
N PRO A 388 24.48 -20.95 -8.13
CA PRO A 388 24.13 -20.03 -7.05
C PRO A 388 22.65 -20.11 -6.64
N ILE A 389 22.39 -19.98 -5.34
CA ILE A 389 21.04 -20.01 -4.77
C ILE A 389 20.79 -18.72 -3.99
N TYR A 390 19.64 -18.10 -4.23
CA TYR A 390 19.22 -16.85 -3.59
C TYR A 390 17.90 -17.03 -2.85
N PRO A 391 17.93 -17.15 -1.52
CA PRO A 391 16.73 -17.15 -0.69
C PRO A 391 16.03 -15.79 -0.71
N ILE A 392 14.71 -15.79 -0.89
CA ILE A 392 13.91 -14.57 -0.88
C ILE A 392 12.60 -14.80 -0.12
N VAL A 393 12.28 -13.89 0.80
CA VAL A 393 10.98 -13.85 1.47
C VAL A 393 10.19 -12.69 0.89
N VAL A 394 9.01 -13.00 0.35
CA VAL A 394 8.14 -12.09 -0.37
C VAL A 394 6.93 -11.79 0.46
N MET A 395 6.76 -10.52 0.79
CA MET A 395 5.63 -9.98 1.54
C MET A 395 4.54 -9.48 0.58
N LEU A 396 3.27 -9.71 0.90
CA LEU A 396 2.17 -9.14 0.10
C LEU A 396 2.13 -7.61 0.17
N GLU A 397 2.33 -7.04 1.35
CA GLU A 397 2.30 -5.59 1.56
C GLU A 397 3.67 -4.96 1.35
N ASP A 398 3.68 -3.65 1.14
CA ASP A 398 4.91 -2.87 1.20
C ASP A 398 5.60 -3.08 2.55
N PHE A 399 6.89 -3.44 2.48
CA PHE A 399 7.72 -3.68 3.65
C PHE A 399 8.86 -2.66 3.65
N TYR A 400 8.72 -1.60 4.44
CA TYR A 400 9.75 -0.59 4.61
C TYR A 400 10.75 -1.09 5.66
N ALA A 401 11.82 -1.73 5.18
CA ALA A 401 12.70 -2.57 5.98
C ALA A 401 13.88 -1.83 6.64
N VAL A 402 13.96 -0.49 6.50
CA VAL A 402 15.16 0.26 6.89
C VAL A 402 15.48 0.03 8.36
N GLY A 403 16.66 -0.55 8.61
CA GLY A 403 17.14 -0.89 9.94
C GLY A 403 16.49 -2.09 10.61
N LEU A 404 15.63 -2.84 9.91
CA LEU A 404 15.01 -4.08 10.38
C LEU A 404 15.76 -5.34 9.94
N TYR A 405 16.66 -5.25 8.95
CA TYR A 405 17.40 -6.40 8.43
C TYR A 405 18.17 -7.16 9.53
N GLU A 406 19.04 -6.49 10.30
CA GLU A 406 19.82 -7.15 11.35
C GLU A 406 18.96 -7.67 12.52
N PRO A 407 17.95 -6.93 13.04
CA PRO A 407 17.02 -7.48 14.01
C PRO A 407 16.32 -8.77 13.54
N ILE A 408 15.87 -8.80 12.29
CA ILE A 408 15.22 -9.99 11.68
C ILE A 408 16.23 -11.12 11.52
N ARG A 409 17.42 -10.83 11.01
CA ARG A 409 18.52 -11.79 10.86
C ARG A 409 18.89 -12.43 12.19
N LYS A 410 18.99 -11.64 13.27
CA LYS A 410 19.29 -12.16 14.61
C LYS A 410 18.22 -13.15 15.08
N VAL A 411 16.94 -12.83 14.90
CA VAL A 411 15.86 -13.77 15.25
C VAL A 411 15.94 -15.03 14.38
N ALA A 412 16.25 -14.91 13.09
CA ALA A 412 16.42 -16.07 12.21
C ALA A 412 17.54 -16.98 12.70
N VAL A 413 18.71 -16.44 13.02
CA VAL A 413 19.86 -17.15 13.61
C VAL A 413 19.46 -17.90 14.87
N GLU A 414 18.80 -17.24 15.82
CA GLU A 414 18.33 -17.87 17.06
C GLU A 414 17.37 -19.05 16.80
N ASN A 415 16.54 -18.98 15.75
CA ASN A 415 15.63 -20.07 15.36
C ASN A 415 16.36 -21.22 14.65
N LEU A 416 17.39 -20.93 13.85
CA LEU A 416 18.22 -21.93 13.20
C LEU A 416 19.06 -22.71 14.21
N GLU A 417 19.69 -22.03 15.16
CA GLU A 417 20.46 -22.65 16.25
C GLU A 417 19.59 -23.60 17.09
N LYS A 418 18.37 -23.15 17.46
CA LYS A 418 17.39 -24.00 18.16
C LYS A 418 16.97 -25.22 17.35
N SER A 419 17.08 -25.16 16.03
CA SER A 419 16.73 -26.25 15.12
C SER A 419 17.95 -27.10 14.71
N GLY A 420 19.14 -26.80 15.24
CA GLY A 420 20.38 -27.52 14.91
C GLY A 420 20.90 -27.29 13.49
N ILE A 421 20.48 -26.20 12.83
CA ILE A 421 20.94 -25.85 11.48
C ILE A 421 22.15 -24.92 11.57
N ASP A 422 23.18 -25.17 10.75
CA ASP A 422 24.38 -24.33 10.71
C ASP A 422 24.03 -22.92 10.22
N THR A 423 24.30 -21.92 11.05
CA THR A 423 24.01 -20.52 10.78
C THR A 423 24.91 -19.94 9.68
N LYS A 424 26.04 -20.60 9.37
CA LYS A 424 26.89 -20.25 8.21
C LYS A 424 26.16 -20.37 6.89
N LEU A 425 25.07 -21.13 6.82
CA LEU A 425 24.23 -21.21 5.64
C LEU A 425 23.70 -19.82 5.22
N MET A 426 23.44 -18.93 6.18
CA MET A 426 23.01 -17.55 5.92
C MET A 426 24.12 -16.64 5.36
N GLU A 427 25.39 -16.99 5.63
CA GLU A 427 26.54 -16.29 5.04
C GLU A 427 26.80 -16.79 3.63
N GLN A 428 26.62 -18.10 3.39
CA GLN A 428 26.79 -18.73 2.09
C GLN A 428 25.68 -18.37 1.10
N TYR A 429 24.44 -18.24 1.58
CA TYR A 429 23.26 -17.95 0.75
C TYR A 429 22.48 -16.77 1.30
N PRO A 430 22.97 -15.52 1.17
CA PRO A 430 22.31 -14.36 1.80
C PRO A 430 20.85 -14.20 1.34
N PHE A 431 19.97 -13.90 2.29
CA PHE A 431 18.54 -13.76 2.01
C PHE A 431 18.18 -12.33 1.59
N THR A 432 17.08 -12.20 0.85
CA THR A 432 16.44 -10.91 0.55
C THR A 432 15.02 -10.88 1.13
N LEU A 433 14.64 -9.76 1.76
CA LEU A 433 13.25 -9.47 2.10
C LEU A 433 12.72 -8.46 1.08
N THR A 434 11.51 -8.68 0.57
CA THR A 434 10.91 -7.77 -0.42
C THR A 434 9.40 -7.76 -0.34
N SER A 435 8.76 -6.70 -0.81
CA SER A 435 7.35 -6.74 -1.17
C SER A 435 7.17 -7.45 -2.52
N VAL A 436 5.96 -7.97 -2.78
CA VAL A 436 5.59 -8.50 -4.08
C VAL A 436 5.54 -7.40 -5.14
N TRP A 437 5.24 -6.16 -4.74
CA TRP A 437 5.27 -4.99 -5.62
C TRP A 437 6.64 -4.78 -6.27
N ASP A 438 7.70 -4.90 -5.47
CA ASP A 438 9.08 -4.80 -5.94
C ASP A 438 9.47 -6.01 -6.77
N LEU A 439 9.05 -7.20 -6.33
CA LEU A 439 9.37 -8.45 -7.02
C LEU A 439 8.76 -8.52 -8.43
N GLU A 440 7.52 -8.02 -8.63
CA GLU A 440 6.88 -7.93 -9.96
C GLU A 440 7.75 -7.20 -10.99
N LEU A 441 8.51 -6.20 -10.55
CA LEU A 441 9.41 -5.45 -11.43
C LEU A 441 10.76 -6.17 -11.57
N ALA A 442 11.29 -6.68 -10.46
CA ALA A 442 12.57 -7.37 -10.43
C ALA A 442 12.55 -8.64 -11.30
N VAL A 443 11.47 -9.42 -11.26
CA VAL A 443 11.32 -10.67 -12.04
C VAL A 443 11.31 -10.41 -13.55
N LEU A 444 10.73 -9.29 -14.00
CA LEU A 444 10.77 -8.91 -15.42
C LEU A 444 12.21 -8.64 -15.87
N ILE A 445 13.02 -8.02 -15.02
CA ILE A 445 14.44 -7.77 -15.30
C ILE A 445 15.22 -9.07 -15.26
N MET A 446 15.03 -9.90 -14.23
CA MET A 446 15.66 -11.22 -14.12
C MET A 446 15.36 -12.09 -15.35
N SER A 447 14.15 -12.01 -15.90
CA SER A 447 13.78 -12.77 -17.11
C SER A 447 14.57 -12.35 -18.35
N ASP A 448 15.07 -11.12 -18.38
CA ASP A 448 15.86 -10.54 -19.47
C ASP A 448 17.38 -10.71 -19.25
N VAL A 449 17.87 -10.51 -18.03
CA VAL A 449 19.32 -10.48 -17.74
C VAL A 449 19.87 -11.73 -17.05
N GLY A 450 18.99 -12.62 -16.59
CA GLY A 450 19.31 -13.79 -15.77
C GLY A 450 19.30 -13.50 -14.27
N ILE A 451 18.99 -14.53 -13.48
CA ILE A 451 18.87 -14.48 -12.02
C ILE A 451 20.21 -14.11 -11.39
N GLU A 452 21.32 -14.74 -11.78
CA GLU A 452 22.65 -14.49 -11.20
C GLU A 452 23.10 -13.04 -11.43
N THR A 453 22.95 -12.55 -12.67
CA THR A 453 23.31 -11.18 -13.04
C THR A 453 22.58 -10.14 -12.18
N PHE A 454 21.34 -10.43 -11.81
CA PHE A 454 20.53 -9.56 -10.97
C PHE A 454 20.82 -9.75 -9.48
N MET A 455 20.74 -10.98 -8.97
CA MET A 455 20.78 -11.26 -7.53
C MET A 455 22.19 -11.30 -6.96
N GLY A 456 23.21 -11.73 -7.72
CA GLY A 456 24.58 -11.77 -7.25
C GLY A 456 25.07 -10.39 -6.81
N LYS A 457 24.68 -9.34 -7.55
CA LYS A 457 24.94 -7.94 -7.17
C LYS A 457 24.01 -7.44 -6.05
N LYS A 458 22.79 -7.97 -5.92
CA LYS A 458 21.85 -7.58 -4.85
C LYS A 458 22.37 -8.00 -3.49
N VAL A 459 23.03 -9.14 -3.40
CA VAL A 459 23.52 -9.69 -2.12
C VAL A 459 24.98 -9.30 -1.81
N ASP A 460 25.62 -8.54 -2.70
CA ASP A 460 27.00 -8.09 -2.53
C ASP A 460 27.10 -6.72 -1.83
N GLY A 461 28.15 -6.56 -1.01
CA GLY A 461 28.47 -5.32 -0.31
C GLY A 461 27.29 -4.71 0.47
N GLU A 462 27.07 -3.41 0.27
CA GLU A 462 25.99 -2.66 0.93
C GLU A 462 24.60 -2.95 0.32
N SER A 463 24.53 -3.44 -0.93
CA SER A 463 23.26 -3.68 -1.63
C SER A 463 22.40 -4.74 -0.94
N LYS A 464 23.01 -5.62 -0.13
CA LYS A 464 22.30 -6.65 0.63
C LYS A 464 21.22 -6.06 1.54
N GLU A 465 21.45 -4.86 2.09
CA GLU A 465 20.54 -4.16 3.01
C GLU A 465 19.55 -3.24 2.28
N TRP A 466 19.73 -3.04 0.97
CA TRP A 466 18.85 -2.16 0.21
C TRP A 466 17.51 -2.85 -0.07
N ASP A 467 16.44 -2.07 -0.03
CA ASP A 467 15.15 -2.48 -0.56
C ASP A 467 15.29 -2.87 -2.04
N LEU A 468 14.54 -3.89 -2.47
CA LEU A 468 14.68 -4.46 -3.81
C LEU A 468 14.35 -3.41 -4.89
N GLN A 469 13.37 -2.54 -4.67
CA GLN A 469 13.08 -1.42 -5.57
C GLN A 469 14.26 -0.46 -5.75
N VAL A 470 14.86 -0.02 -4.64
CA VAL A 470 15.98 0.95 -4.65
C VAL A 470 17.17 0.34 -5.40
N TYR A 471 17.50 -0.92 -5.10
CA TYR A 471 18.52 -1.66 -5.82
C TYR A 471 18.22 -1.74 -7.33
N THR A 472 16.99 -2.11 -7.67
CA THR A 472 16.54 -2.26 -9.06
C THR A 472 16.65 -0.96 -9.84
N MET A 473 16.18 0.15 -9.26
CA MET A 473 16.21 1.47 -9.89
C MET A 473 17.63 1.99 -10.09
N ASN A 474 18.55 1.70 -9.16
CA ASN A 474 19.93 2.16 -9.24
C ASN A 474 20.77 1.34 -10.24
N ASN A 475 20.57 0.02 -10.29
CA ASN A 475 21.43 -0.88 -11.07
C ASN A 475 20.88 -1.25 -12.45
N PHE A 476 19.57 -1.10 -12.68
CA PHE A 476 18.90 -1.56 -13.91
C PHE A 476 18.00 -0.48 -14.54
N LYS A 477 18.30 0.81 -14.30
CA LYS A 477 17.52 1.95 -14.81
C LYS A 477 17.26 1.89 -16.32
N ASP A 478 18.24 1.48 -17.11
CA ASP A 478 18.09 1.42 -18.57
C ASP A 478 17.19 0.27 -19.02
N LYS A 479 17.18 -0.84 -18.28
CA LYS A 479 16.25 -1.95 -18.52
C LYS A 479 14.82 -1.55 -18.19
N LEU A 480 14.63 -0.80 -17.10
CA LEU A 480 13.32 -0.27 -16.70
C LEU A 480 12.67 0.59 -17.79
N ARG A 481 13.45 1.42 -18.50
CA ARG A 481 12.96 2.26 -19.60
C ARG A 481 12.46 1.45 -20.80
N GLY A 482 12.99 0.24 -21.00
CA GLY A 482 12.62 -0.65 -22.10
C GLY A 482 11.52 -1.65 -21.75
N LEU A 483 11.09 -1.74 -20.48
CA LEU A 483 10.02 -2.64 -20.05
C LEU A 483 8.66 -2.15 -20.54
N ASN A 484 8.28 -2.57 -21.75
CA ASN A 484 6.94 -2.45 -22.25
C ASN A 484 6.15 -3.72 -21.91
N GLY A 485 5.28 -3.63 -20.91
CA GLY A 485 4.20 -4.60 -20.74
C GLY A 485 3.74 -4.80 -19.31
N SER A 486 2.42 -4.86 -19.14
CA SER A 486 1.79 -5.43 -17.96
C SER A 486 2.11 -6.93 -17.89
N LEU A 487 2.28 -7.48 -16.68
CA LEU A 487 2.32 -8.93 -16.47
C LEU A 487 1.00 -9.60 -16.92
N PHE A 488 -0.12 -8.88 -16.78
CA PHE A 488 -1.46 -9.42 -16.93
C PHE A 488 -2.34 -8.52 -17.82
N PRO A 489 -2.07 -8.42 -19.14
CA PRO A 489 -2.79 -7.51 -20.03
C PRO A 489 -4.26 -7.88 -20.24
N LYS A 490 -4.66 -9.16 -20.09
CA LYS A 490 -6.06 -9.57 -20.25
C LYS A 490 -6.93 -9.14 -19.07
N GLU A 491 -6.41 -9.27 -17.86
CA GLU A 491 -7.09 -8.88 -16.63
C GLU A 491 -7.20 -7.36 -16.51
N MET A 492 -6.22 -6.64 -17.05
CA MET A 492 -6.35 -5.22 -17.32
C MET A 492 -7.59 -4.93 -18.17
N ASP A 493 -7.72 -5.52 -19.35
CA ASP A 493 -8.87 -5.28 -20.21
C ASP A 493 -10.20 -5.62 -19.52
N ARG A 494 -10.24 -6.64 -18.67
CA ARG A 494 -11.43 -6.98 -17.86
C ARG A 494 -11.85 -5.87 -16.89
N ILE A 495 -10.91 -5.25 -16.20
CA ILE A 495 -11.20 -4.14 -15.27
C ILE A 495 -11.55 -2.85 -16.04
N PHE A 496 -10.86 -2.58 -17.14
CA PHE A 496 -10.92 -1.29 -17.82
C PHE A 496 -11.92 -1.24 -19.00
N SER A 497 -12.42 -2.38 -19.48
CA SER A 497 -13.42 -2.42 -20.57
C SER A 497 -14.77 -1.80 -20.15
N GLY A 498 -15.34 -0.99 -21.06
CA GLY A 498 -16.60 -0.28 -20.86
C GLY A 498 -16.48 1.09 -20.17
N LEU A 499 -15.30 1.49 -19.67
CA LEU A 499 -15.07 2.85 -19.14
C LEU A 499 -15.01 3.92 -20.24
N ALA A 500 -14.85 3.53 -21.51
CA ALA A 500 -14.63 4.43 -22.65
C ALA A 500 -15.92 5.05 -23.25
N GLU A 501 -17.11 4.74 -22.71
CA GLU A 501 -18.39 5.20 -23.29
C GLU A 501 -19.12 6.29 -22.48
N THR A 502 -18.44 7.04 -21.62
CA THR A 502 -18.96 8.36 -21.21
C THR A 502 -18.58 9.38 -22.28
N LYS A 503 -19.42 9.45 -23.32
CA LYS A 503 -19.30 10.44 -24.40
C LYS A 503 -19.08 11.84 -23.85
N SER A 504 -17.94 12.41 -24.22
CA SER A 504 -17.72 13.84 -24.34
C SER A 504 -18.57 14.40 -25.50
N ASP A 505 -19.88 14.47 -25.32
CA ASP A 505 -20.75 15.27 -26.20
C ASP A 505 -21.00 16.61 -25.51
N GLU A 506 -19.98 17.49 -25.49
CA GLU A 506 -20.09 18.96 -25.36
C GLU A 506 -18.69 19.61 -25.36
N ALA A 507 -17.92 19.44 -26.44
CA ALA A 507 -16.74 20.28 -26.70
C ALA A 507 -16.31 20.29 -28.17
N VAL A 508 -17.25 20.27 -29.13
CA VAL A 508 -16.99 20.72 -30.51
C VAL A 508 -18.26 21.35 -31.07
N ALA A 509 -18.64 22.51 -30.55
CA ALA A 509 -19.52 23.45 -31.26
C ALA A 509 -19.29 24.87 -30.74
N ASN A 510 -18.82 25.71 -31.65
CA ASN A 510 -18.74 27.17 -31.62
C ASN A 510 -17.43 27.79 -31.13
N SER A 511 -16.62 28.15 -32.14
CA SER A 511 -16.01 29.47 -32.39
C SER A 511 -15.32 30.20 -31.24
#